data_AF-A0A7V9UAE7-F1
#
_entry.id   AF-A0A7V9UAE7-F1
#
_cell.length_a   1.000
_cell.length_b   1.000
_cell.length_c   1.000
_cell.angle_alpha   90.00
_cell.angle_beta   90.00
_cell.angle_gamma   90.00
#
_symmetry.space_group_name_H-M   'P 1'
#
loop_
_entity.id
_entity.type
_entity.pdbx_description
1 polymer ?
#
loop_
_entity_poly.entity_id
_entity_poly.type
_entity_poly.pdbx_seq_one_letter_code
_entity_poly.pdbx_strand_id
1 'polypeptide(L)'
;MLIPPLRRSEVEIHHVDLDLGYTLAHWPPDFVEPMLERVAGDFSTRADAPSLTLVGNDERRWQIRDGGQEVSGPASAILGWLVGRTDGSGLTTEGNLPALGAWR
;
A
#
# COMPACT_ATOMS: atom_id res chain seq x y z
N MET A 1 24.09 -16.83 -8.78
CA MET A 1 22.90 -17.62 -8.43
C MET A 1 21.76 -16.63 -8.18
N LEU A 2 20.97 -16.35 -9.22
CA LEU A 2 19.86 -15.40 -9.17
C LEU A 2 18.73 -16.01 -8.34
N ILE A 3 18.39 -15.38 -7.21
CA ILE A 3 17.21 -15.74 -6.42
C ILE A 3 15.99 -15.25 -7.22
N PRO A 4 15.02 -16.11 -7.56
CA PRO A 4 13.83 -15.68 -8.28
C PRO A 4 13.02 -14.68 -7.44
N PRO A 5 12.54 -13.55 -8.02
CA PRO A 5 11.86 -12.48 -7.27
C PRO A 5 10.60 -12.95 -6.55
N LEU A 6 9.95 -14.02 -7.03
CA LEU A 6 8.75 -14.61 -6.44
C LEU A 6 8.97 -15.22 -5.04
N ARG A 7 10.20 -15.64 -4.71
CA ARG A 7 10.50 -16.29 -3.42
C ARG A 7 10.77 -15.31 -2.27
N ARG A 8 10.97 -14.02 -2.57
CA ARG A 8 11.17 -12.97 -1.56
C ARG A 8 9.85 -12.44 -1.03
N SER A 9 8.85 -12.30 -1.91
CA SER A 9 7.52 -11.81 -1.55
C SER A 9 6.80 -12.69 -0.53
N GLU A 10 6.91 -14.03 -0.65
CA GLU A 10 6.31 -14.94 0.34
C GLU A 10 6.96 -14.81 1.71
N VAL A 11 8.29 -14.66 1.80
CA VAL A 11 8.99 -14.57 3.09
C VAL A 11 8.75 -13.23 3.77
N GLU A 12 8.71 -12.12 3.04
CA GLU A 12 8.48 -10.79 3.61
C GLU A 12 7.02 -10.57 4.02
N ILE A 13 6.07 -11.13 3.26
CA ILE A 13 4.65 -11.11 3.64
C ILE A 13 4.39 -12.06 4.83
N HIS A 14 5.07 -13.21 4.92
CA HIS A 14 4.92 -14.12 6.07
C HIS A 14 5.67 -13.68 7.34
N HIS A 15 6.65 -12.78 7.27
CA HIS A 15 7.28 -12.18 8.47
C HIS A 15 6.36 -11.19 9.18
N VAL A 16 5.32 -10.69 8.51
CA VAL A 16 4.28 -9.84 9.13
C VAL A 16 3.31 -10.66 9.98
N ASP A 17 3.21 -11.98 9.77
CA ASP A 17 2.34 -12.89 10.57
C ASP A 17 3.02 -13.41 11.86
N LEU A 18 4.31 -13.14 12.08
CA LEU A 18 5.02 -13.46 13.31
C LEU A 18 5.03 -12.22 14.22
N ASP A 19 4.02 -12.10 15.07
CA ASP A 19 3.76 -11.04 16.06
C ASP A 19 4.96 -10.78 17.01
N LEU A 20 6.01 -10.15 16.48
CA LEU A 20 7.29 -9.84 17.14
C LEU A 20 7.65 -8.35 16.97
N GLY A 21 6.66 -7.46 17.00
CA GLY A 21 6.89 -6.00 16.93
C GLY A 21 7.31 -5.48 15.55
N TYR A 22 7.13 -6.28 14.49
CA TYR A 22 7.44 -5.89 13.12
C TYR A 22 6.31 -5.03 12.52
N THR A 23 6.39 -3.71 12.73
CA THR A 23 5.45 -2.75 12.13
C THR A 23 5.73 -2.52 10.65
N LEU A 24 4.74 -2.00 9.90
CA LEU A 24 4.86 -1.55 8.50
C LEU A 24 6.07 -0.64 8.24
N ALA A 25 6.54 0.09 9.25
CA ALA A 25 7.75 0.91 9.19
C ALA A 25 9.05 0.12 8.92
N HIS A 26 9.03 -1.20 9.08
CA HIS A 26 10.19 -2.06 8.83
C HIS A 26 10.21 -2.65 7.42
N TRP A 27 9.21 -2.36 6.59
CA TRP A 27 9.22 -2.83 5.21
C TRP A 27 10.33 -2.15 4.40
N PRO A 28 11.16 -2.93 3.68
CA PRO A 28 12.18 -2.37 2.81
C PRO A 28 11.53 -1.46 1.75
N PRO A 29 12.06 -0.25 1.47
CA PRO A 29 11.53 0.61 0.40
C PRO A 29 11.44 -0.10 -0.95
N ASP A 30 12.41 -0.96 -1.26
CA ASP A 30 12.48 -1.80 -2.46
C ASP A 30 11.41 -2.90 -2.52
N PHE A 31 10.69 -3.15 -1.43
CA PHE A 31 9.48 -3.96 -1.39
C PHE A 31 8.22 -3.10 -1.46
N VAL A 32 8.16 -2.01 -0.69
CA VAL A 32 6.96 -1.17 -0.55
C VAL A 32 6.56 -0.54 -1.89
N GLU A 33 7.52 0.01 -2.62
CA GLU A 33 7.26 0.69 -3.89
C GLU A 33 6.63 -0.22 -4.97
N PRO A 34 7.24 -1.37 -5.35
CA PRO A 34 6.66 -2.24 -6.35
C PRO A 34 5.35 -2.88 -5.88
N MET A 35 5.19 -3.11 -4.56
CA MET A 35 3.92 -3.60 -4.03
C MET A 35 2.83 -2.52 -4.10
N LEU A 36 3.12 -1.26 -3.81
CA LEU A 36 2.18 -0.15 -3.99
C LEU A 36 1.75 -0.01 -5.44
N GLU A 37 2.68 -0.07 -6.39
CA GLU A 37 2.35 -0.05 -7.82
C GLU A 37 1.40 -1.19 -8.20
N ARG A 38 1.70 -2.41 -7.73
CA ARG A 38 0.85 -3.58 -7.97
C ARG A 38 -0.55 -3.39 -7.37
N VAL A 39 -0.63 -3.05 -6.09
CA VAL A 39 -1.91 -2.92 -5.36
C VAL A 39 -2.76 -1.79 -5.95
N ALA A 40 -2.15 -0.64 -6.26
CA ALA A 40 -2.84 0.46 -6.92
C ALA A 40 -3.34 0.07 -8.31
N GLY A 41 -2.55 -0.71 -9.06
CA GLY A 41 -2.96 -1.32 -10.33
C GLY A 41 -4.16 -2.25 -10.16
N ASP A 42 -4.11 -3.18 -9.19
CA ASP A 42 -5.20 -4.12 -8.89
C ASP A 42 -6.50 -3.36 -8.55
N PHE A 43 -6.44 -2.36 -7.66
CA PHE A 43 -7.59 -1.50 -7.35
C PHE A 43 -8.08 -0.71 -8.57
N SER A 44 -7.20 -0.30 -9.48
CA SER A 44 -7.60 0.42 -10.70
C SER A 44 -8.43 -0.44 -11.65
N THR A 45 -8.30 -1.77 -11.59
CA THR A 45 -9.13 -2.68 -12.39
C THR A 45 -10.53 -2.88 -11.83
N ARG A 46 -10.76 -2.46 -10.58
CA ARG A 46 -12.03 -2.66 -9.87
C ARG A 46 -13.01 -1.52 -10.15
N ALA A 47 -14.20 -1.87 -10.61
CA ALA A 47 -15.27 -0.90 -10.85
C ALA A 47 -15.78 -0.23 -9.55
N ASP A 48 -15.63 -0.91 -8.41
CA ASP A 48 -16.07 -0.45 -7.08
C ASP A 48 -15.01 0.32 -6.29
N ALA A 49 -13.77 0.42 -6.79
CA ALA A 49 -12.75 1.17 -6.09
C ALA A 49 -13.12 2.67 -6.00
N PRO A 50 -12.52 3.46 -5.10
CA PRO A 50 -12.50 4.93 -5.19
C PRO A 50 -11.36 5.44 -6.10
N SER A 51 -11.52 6.63 -6.70
CA SER A 51 -10.43 7.25 -7.49
C SER A 51 -9.52 7.97 -6.50
N LEU A 52 -8.25 7.60 -6.45
CA LEU A 52 -7.32 8.12 -5.45
C LEU A 52 -5.98 8.50 -6.04
N THR A 53 -5.41 9.56 -5.47
CA THR A 53 -4.02 9.94 -5.69
C THR A 53 -3.27 9.66 -4.39
N LEU A 54 -2.34 8.71 -4.41
CA LEU A 54 -1.57 8.32 -3.25
C LEU A 54 -0.21 9.02 -3.30
N VAL A 55 0.17 9.72 -2.24
CA VAL A 55 1.40 10.53 -2.21
C VAL A 55 2.29 10.13 -1.05
N GLY A 56 3.45 9.57 -1.37
CA GLY A 56 4.49 9.26 -0.39
C GLY A 56 5.11 10.53 0.17
N ASN A 57 5.63 10.47 1.40
CA ASN A 57 6.41 11.58 2.00
C ASN A 57 7.67 11.95 1.18
N ASP A 58 8.13 11.06 0.30
CA ASP A 58 9.19 11.27 -0.69
C ASP A 58 8.68 11.90 -2.00
N GLU A 59 7.45 12.42 -2.00
CA GLU A 59 6.73 13.01 -3.13
C GLU A 59 6.40 12.05 -4.28
N ARG A 60 6.69 10.76 -4.13
CA ARG A 60 6.27 9.75 -5.11
C ARG A 60 4.76 9.61 -5.13
N ARG A 61 4.23 9.30 -6.31
CA ARG A 61 2.79 9.26 -6.55
C ARG A 61 2.36 7.95 -7.18
N TRP A 62 1.27 7.40 -6.67
CA TRP A 62 0.54 6.28 -7.27
C TRP A 62 -0.91 6.71 -7.52
N GLN A 63 -1.52 6.17 -8.56
CA GLN A 63 -2.91 6.48 -8.89
C GLN A 63 -3.75 5.21 -8.83
N ILE A 64 -4.93 5.35 -8.26
CA ILE A 64 -6.02 4.38 -8.40
C ILE A 64 -7.04 4.98 -9.35
N ARG A 65 -7.27 4.29 -10.47
CA ARG A 65 -8.01 4.78 -11.64
C ARG A 65 -7.48 6.13 -12.12
N ASP A 66 -8.37 7.11 -12.32
CA ASP A 66 -8.08 8.40 -12.96
C ASP A 66 -7.45 9.43 -12.00
N GLY A 67 -7.07 9.00 -10.78
CA GLY A 67 -6.71 9.92 -9.70
C GLY A 67 -7.94 10.66 -9.16
N GLY A 68 -7.86 11.14 -7.93
CA GLY A 68 -9.01 11.74 -7.26
C GLY A 68 -8.62 12.32 -5.91
N GLN A 69 -9.32 11.90 -4.86
CA GLN A 69 -9.00 12.32 -3.50
C GLN A 69 -7.54 11.96 -3.18
N GLU A 70 -6.80 12.95 -2.69
CA GLU A 70 -5.40 12.77 -2.34
C GLU A 70 -5.27 12.17 -0.95
N VAL A 71 -4.49 11.10 -0.83
CA VAL A 71 -4.13 10.46 0.43
C VAL A 71 -2.61 10.45 0.52
N SER A 72 -2.07 11.13 1.52
CA SER A 72 -0.63 11.31 1.70
C SER A 72 -0.12 10.72 3.01
N GLY A 73 1.13 10.27 3.01
CA GLY A 73 1.79 9.73 4.19
C GLY A 73 2.97 8.82 3.85
N PRO A 74 3.53 8.10 4.85
CA PRO A 74 4.57 7.12 4.59
C PRO A 74 4.07 6.04 3.62
N ALA A 75 4.89 5.68 2.62
CA ALA A 75 4.52 4.67 1.61
C ALA A 75 4.07 3.34 2.25
N SER A 76 4.72 2.92 3.34
CA SER A 76 4.33 1.71 4.07
C SER A 76 2.98 1.83 4.79
N ALA A 77 2.62 3.02 5.28
CA ALA A 77 1.31 3.29 5.86
C ALA A 77 0.21 3.27 4.79
N ILE A 78 0.50 3.87 3.62
CA ILE A 78 -0.42 3.83 2.46
C ILE A 78 -0.67 2.38 2.05
N LEU A 79 0.41 1.59 1.91
CA LEU A 79 0.30 0.19 1.54
C LEU A 79 -0.47 -0.62 2.58
N GLY A 80 -0.16 -0.43 3.87
CA GLY A 80 -0.85 -1.09 4.97
C GLY A 80 -2.35 -0.77 5.02
N TRP A 81 -2.76 0.46 4.69
CA TRP A 81 -4.16 0.83 4.54
C TRP A 81 -4.80 0.15 3.32
N LEU A 82 -4.14 0.17 2.15
CA LEU A 82 -4.65 -0.47 0.93
C LEU A 82 -4.89 -1.97 1.11
N VAL A 83 -4.01 -2.66 1.82
CA VAL A 83 -4.13 -4.11 2.08
C VAL A 83 -4.99 -4.44 3.31
N GLY A 84 -5.62 -3.43 3.94
CA GLY A 84 -6.54 -3.62 5.07
C GLY A 84 -5.87 -4.01 6.39
N ARG A 85 -4.56 -3.77 6.53
CA ARG A 85 -3.80 -4.04 7.76
C ARG A 85 -3.80 -2.88 8.75
N THR A 86 -4.15 -1.68 8.30
CA THR A 86 -4.36 -0.49 9.16
C THR A 86 -5.62 0.24 8.75
N ASP A 87 -6.15 1.02 9.69
CA ASP A 87 -7.25 1.97 9.48
C ASP A 87 -6.83 3.27 8.78
N GLY A 88 -5.54 3.43 8.49
CA GLY A 88 -4.99 4.65 7.91
C GLY A 88 -4.72 5.76 8.93
N SER A 89 -4.62 5.45 10.23
CA SER A 89 -4.35 6.40 11.33
C SER A 89 -3.03 7.22 11.22
N GLY A 90 -2.19 6.98 10.20
CA GLY A 90 -1.02 7.79 9.85
C GLY A 90 -1.10 8.49 8.49
N LEU A 91 -2.26 8.49 7.86
CA LEU A 91 -2.50 9.09 6.54
C LEU A 91 -3.24 10.42 6.66
N THR A 92 -2.92 11.33 5.76
CA THR A 92 -3.56 12.64 5.63
C THR A 92 -4.38 12.66 4.35
N THR A 93 -5.59 13.19 4.41
CA THR A 93 -6.44 13.36 3.24
C THR A 93 -7.41 14.52 3.47
N GLU A 94 -7.94 15.10 2.40
CA GLU A 94 -9.04 16.05 2.51
C GLU A 94 -10.34 15.30 2.82
N GLY A 95 -10.80 15.42 4.06
CA GLY A 95 -12.00 14.75 4.56
C GLY A 95 -11.71 13.39 5.19
N ASN A 96 -12.63 12.44 5.02
CA ASN A 96 -12.48 11.09 5.57
C ASN A 96 -11.80 10.18 4.54
N LEU A 97 -11.00 9.22 5.03
CA LEU A 97 -10.48 8.15 4.17
C LEU A 97 -11.65 7.34 3.59
N PRO A 98 -11.65 7.07 2.28
CA PRO A 98 -12.68 6.26 1.67
C PRO A 98 -12.60 4.82 2.17
N ALA A 99 -13.74 4.16 2.27
CA ALA A 99 -13.78 2.74 2.55
C ALA A 99 -13.19 1.98 1.35
N LEU A 100 -12.08 1.29 1.58
CA LEU A 100 -11.52 0.35 0.62
C LEU A 100 -12.17 -1.02 0.86
N GLY A 101 -12.74 -1.61 -0.19
CA GLY A 101 -13.07 -3.03 -0.15
C GLY A 101 -11.79 -3.85 0.08
N ALA A 102 -11.91 -5.01 0.71
CA ALA A 102 -10.74 -5.86 0.98
C ALA A 102 -9.93 -6.14 -0.31
N TRP A 103 -8.61 -6.00 -0.22
CA TRP A 103 -7.67 -6.38 -1.28
C TRP A 103 -7.55 -7.91 -1.34
N ARG A 104 -7.57 -8.50 -2.54
CA ARG A 104 -7.66 -9.96 -2.77
C ARG A 104 -6.72 -10.42 -3.87
#